data_AF-A0AAV6I224-F1
#
_entry.id   AF-A0AAV6I224-F1
#
_cell.length_a   1.000
_cell.length_b   1.000
_cell.length_c   1.000
_cell.angle_alpha   90.00
_cell.angle_beta   90.00
_cell.angle_gamma   90.00
#
_symmetry.space_group_name_H-M   'P 1'
#
loop_
_entity.id
_entity.type
_entity.pdbx_description
1 polymer ?
#
loop_
_entity_poly.entity_id
_entity_poly.type
_entity_poly.pdbx_seq_one_letter_code
_entity_poly.pdbx_strand_id
1 'polypeptide(L)'
;MKLKAERTDVLKQGLAAAMECTFIHFPLVYFNHWTLLVLNTLNGRWDFYNSLARLNKRHVEKAKQLANQIANDINTFMVEGTVRITNKVRIVTNTPQQHPEYVDCRVIVCYLMNRISRNKEIDPKLSREQCIRFRAKMAVKLLTDKPRSWSLEDNEDAVFDI
;
A
#
# COMPACT_ATOMS: atom_id res chain seq x y z
N MET A 1 15.43 -25.77 -8.13
CA MET A 1 16.44 -24.91 -7.47
C MET A 1 16.53 -23.53 -8.13
N LYS A 2 16.61 -23.46 -9.47
CA LYS A 2 16.73 -22.22 -10.26
C LYS A 2 15.62 -21.17 -10.04
N LEU A 3 14.35 -21.58 -10.10
CA LEU A 3 13.17 -20.71 -9.85
C LEU A 3 13.14 -20.03 -8.46
N LYS A 4 13.74 -20.65 -7.44
CA LYS A 4 13.80 -20.04 -6.09
C LYS A 4 14.86 -18.94 -6.03
N ALA A 5 16.01 -19.16 -6.67
CA ALA A 5 17.08 -18.17 -6.75
C ALA A 5 16.64 -16.93 -7.55
N GLU A 6 16.00 -17.13 -8.71
CA GLU A 6 15.47 -16.04 -9.54
C GLU A 6 14.45 -15.17 -8.79
N ARG A 7 13.55 -15.79 -8.01
CA ARG A 7 12.60 -15.06 -7.16
C ARG A 7 13.28 -14.24 -6.06
N THR A 8 14.32 -14.78 -5.45
CA THR A 8 15.10 -14.08 -4.42
C THR A 8 15.82 -12.87 -5.00
N ASP A 9 16.39 -12.99 -6.20
CA ASP A 9 17.09 -11.88 -6.85
C ASP A 9 16.13 -10.75 -7.27
N VAL A 10 14.97 -11.09 -7.83
CA VAL A 10 13.92 -10.11 -8.16
C VAL A 10 13.43 -9.39 -6.91
N LEU A 11 13.17 -10.13 -5.82
CA LEU A 11 12.76 -9.54 -4.54
C LEU A 11 13.83 -8.60 -3.98
N LYS A 12 15.10 -9.02 -4.01
CA LYS A 12 16.23 -8.22 -3.54
C LYS A 12 16.34 -6.91 -4.34
N GLN A 13 16.27 -6.97 -5.67
CA GLN A 13 16.32 -5.78 -6.51
C GLN A 13 15.13 -4.84 -6.25
N GLY A 14 13.91 -5.40 -6.17
CA GLY A 14 12.71 -4.63 -5.88
C GLY A 14 12.76 -3.94 -4.51
N LEU A 15 13.23 -4.65 -3.48
CA LEU A 15 13.39 -4.08 -2.14
C LEU A 15 14.49 -3.01 -2.10
N ALA A 16 15.62 -3.22 -2.80
CA ALA A 16 16.68 -2.21 -2.89
C ALA A 16 16.15 -0.91 -3.51
N ALA A 17 15.45 -0.99 -4.64
CA ALA A 17 14.84 0.18 -5.28
C ALA A 17 13.76 0.82 -4.39
N ALA A 18 12.91 0.01 -3.74
CA ALA A 18 11.85 0.52 -2.87
C ALA A 18 12.41 1.29 -1.67
N MET A 19 13.59 0.92 -1.17
CA MET A 19 14.25 1.59 -0.05
C MET A 19 14.83 2.95 -0.39
N GLU A 20 14.94 3.31 -1.67
CA GLU A 20 15.23 4.68 -2.11
C GLU A 20 14.02 5.61 -1.93
N CYS A 21 12.81 5.05 -1.78
CA CYS A 21 11.59 5.82 -1.54
C CYS A 21 11.42 6.11 -0.04
N THR A 22 10.83 7.26 0.32
CA THR A 22 10.50 7.61 1.71
C THR A 22 9.41 6.72 2.32
N PHE A 23 8.42 6.34 1.50
CA PHE A 23 7.27 5.57 1.94
C PHE A 23 7.03 4.40 0.99
N ILE A 24 6.91 3.20 1.54
CA ILE A 24 6.49 2.01 0.81
C ILE A 24 5.09 1.63 1.27
N HIS A 25 4.17 1.50 0.33
CA HIS A 25 2.75 1.27 0.59
C HIS A 25 2.38 -0.18 0.29
N PHE A 26 1.70 -0.82 1.24
CA PHE A 26 1.19 -2.18 1.13
C PHE A 26 -0.33 -2.17 1.35
N PRO A 27 -1.14 -2.04 0.29
CA PRO A 27 -2.58 -2.24 0.37
C PRO A 27 -2.88 -3.70 0.74
N LEU A 28 -3.68 -3.92 1.78
CA LEU A 28 -4.01 -5.25 2.29
C LEU A 28 -5.51 -5.51 2.19
N VAL A 29 -5.89 -6.72 1.76
CA VAL A 29 -7.28 -7.14 1.64
C VAL A 29 -7.57 -8.35 2.52
N TYR A 30 -8.68 -8.29 3.24
CA TYR A 30 -9.21 -9.44 3.96
C TYR A 30 -10.73 -9.34 4.11
N PHE A 31 -11.46 -10.37 3.67
CA PHE A 31 -12.94 -10.41 3.67
C PHE A 31 -13.55 -9.13 3.10
N ASN A 32 -13.09 -8.72 1.90
CA ASN A 32 -13.57 -7.54 1.17
C ASN A 32 -13.29 -6.17 1.79
N HIS A 33 -12.61 -6.12 2.94
CA HIS A 33 -12.15 -4.86 3.52
C HIS A 33 -10.71 -4.54 3.11
N TRP A 34 -10.47 -3.29 2.73
CA TRP A 34 -9.16 -2.78 2.37
C TRP A 34 -8.56 -1.98 3.52
N THR A 35 -7.30 -2.28 3.82
CA THR A 35 -6.49 -1.57 4.82
C THR A 35 -5.15 -1.21 4.20
N LEU A 36 -4.36 -0.38 4.87
CA LEU A 36 -3.07 0.06 4.37
C LEU A 36 -2.01 -0.10 5.43
N LEU A 37 -0.95 -0.84 5.10
CA LEU A 37 0.29 -0.88 5.87
C LEU A 37 1.33 -0.01 5.15
N VAL A 38 2.05 0.84 5.87
CA VAL A 38 3.05 1.73 5.31
C VAL A 38 4.35 1.57 6.07
N LEU A 39 5.46 1.40 5.36
CA LEU A 39 6.80 1.52 5.90
C LEU A 39 7.33 2.94 5.61
N ASN A 40 7.72 3.66 6.66
CA ASN A 40 8.57 4.85 6.54
C ASN A 40 10.03 4.39 6.59
N THR A 41 10.72 4.48 5.46
CA THR A 41 12.08 3.96 5.29
C THR A 41 13.12 4.82 6.02
N LEU A 42 12.83 6.09 6.27
CA LEU A 42 13.75 7.01 6.96
C LEU A 42 13.96 6.64 8.43
N ASN A 43 12.95 6.07 9.08
CA ASN A 43 12.99 5.72 10.51
C ASN A 43 12.62 4.25 10.80
N GLY A 44 12.41 3.44 9.76
CA GLY A 44 12.08 2.02 9.90
C GLY A 44 10.76 1.73 10.62
N ARG A 45 9.82 2.69 10.65
CA ARG A 45 8.54 2.57 11.36
C ARG A 45 7.44 2.06 10.43
N TRP A 46 6.63 1.14 10.95
CA TRP A 46 5.43 0.64 10.30
C TRP A 46 4.17 1.28 10.86
N ASP A 47 3.32 1.81 9.97
CA ASP A 47 2.04 2.43 10.28
C ASP A 47 0.90 1.66 9.59
N PHE A 48 -0.07 1.18 10.38
CA PHE A 48 -1.25 0.46 9.91
C PHE A 48 -2.51 1.32 10.01
N TYR A 49 -3.17 1.53 8.88
CA TYR A 49 -4.36 2.34 8.73
C TYR A 49 -5.58 1.48 8.42
N ASN A 50 -6.68 1.77 9.12
CA ASN A 50 -7.95 1.09 8.94
C ASN A 50 -9.11 2.12 8.96
N SER A 51 -9.96 2.08 7.93
CA SER A 51 -11.13 2.96 7.83
C SER A 51 -12.39 2.43 8.52
N LEU A 52 -12.32 1.29 9.21
CA LEU A 52 -13.42 0.78 10.04
C LEU A 52 -13.20 1.08 11.51
N ALA A 53 -14.24 1.56 12.19
CA ALA A 53 -14.18 1.92 13.60
C ALA A 53 -13.86 0.70 14.49
N ARG A 54 -14.32 -0.48 14.06
CA ARG A 54 -13.98 -1.74 14.71
C ARG A 54 -12.74 -2.33 14.05
N LEU A 55 -11.66 -2.38 14.82
CA LEU A 55 -10.43 -3.03 14.42
C LEU A 55 -10.62 -4.56 14.43
N ASN A 56 -10.47 -5.20 13.28
CA ASN A 56 -10.44 -6.65 13.21
C ASN A 56 -9.01 -7.14 13.55
N LYS A 57 -8.86 -7.92 14.62
CA LYS A 57 -7.57 -8.49 15.04
C LYS A 57 -6.86 -9.24 13.90
N ARG A 58 -7.60 -9.87 12.99
CA ARG A 58 -7.03 -10.60 11.86
C ARG A 58 -6.40 -9.69 10.81
N HIS A 59 -6.91 -8.46 10.63
CA HIS A 59 -6.26 -7.48 9.75
C HIS A 59 -4.91 -7.06 10.30
N VAL A 60 -4.87 -6.77 11.61
CA VAL A 60 -3.63 -6.38 12.30
C VAL A 60 -2.62 -7.53 12.26
N GLU A 61 -3.07 -8.76 12.49
CA GLU A 61 -2.19 -9.93 12.47
C GLU A 61 -1.57 -10.13 11.08
N LYS A 62 -2.36 -10.04 10.01
CA LYS A 62 -1.83 -10.07 8.63
C LYS A 62 -0.83 -8.95 8.36
N ALA A 63 -1.11 -7.74 8.84
CA ALA A 63 -0.20 -6.60 8.69
C ALA A 63 1.13 -6.84 9.43
N LYS A 64 1.08 -7.39 10.64
CA LYS A 64 2.28 -7.77 11.41
C LYS A 64 3.08 -8.87 10.73
N GLN A 65 2.42 -9.89 10.20
CA GLN A 65 3.09 -10.98 9.47
C GLN A 65 3.84 -10.44 8.26
N LEU A 66 3.20 -9.58 7.45
CA LEU A 66 3.85 -8.95 6.31
C LEU A 66 5.00 -8.03 6.74
N ALA A 67 4.78 -7.18 7.74
CA ALA A 67 5.82 -6.29 8.26
C ALA A 67 7.05 -7.08 8.75
N ASN A 68 6.83 -8.18 9.48
CA ASN A 68 7.89 -9.07 9.94
C ASN A 68 8.66 -9.69 8.76
N GLN A 69 7.93 -10.21 7.77
CA GLN A 69 8.55 -10.82 6.60
C GLN A 69 9.41 -9.82 5.83
N ILE A 70 8.85 -8.67 5.47
CA ILE A 70 9.56 -7.64 4.72
C ILE A 70 10.72 -7.05 5.52
N ALA A 71 10.55 -6.82 6.83
CA ALA A 71 11.63 -6.35 7.68
C ALA A 71 12.78 -7.36 7.74
N ASN A 72 12.49 -8.65 7.85
CA ASN A 72 13.52 -9.69 7.83
C ASN A 72 14.24 -9.74 6.47
N ASP A 73 13.49 -9.66 5.37
CA ASP A 73 14.05 -9.67 4.02
C ASP A 73 14.99 -8.46 3.83
N ILE A 74 14.52 -7.25 4.15
CA ILE A 74 15.34 -6.02 4.06
C ILE A 74 16.59 -6.13 4.95
N ASN A 75 16.43 -6.50 6.23
CA ASN A 75 17.54 -6.59 7.17
C ASN A 75 18.55 -7.71 6.80
N THR A 76 18.13 -8.73 6.03
CA THR A 76 19.02 -9.78 5.53
C THR A 76 19.78 -9.33 4.29
N PHE A 77 19.12 -8.58 3.40
CA PHE A 77 19.70 -8.21 2.11
C PHE A 77 20.53 -6.91 2.16
N MET A 78 20.29 -6.05 3.13
CA MET A 78 20.94 -4.74 3.22
C MET A 78 22.21 -4.76 4.08
N VAL A 79 23.21 -4.00 3.63
CA VAL A 79 24.55 -3.92 4.23
C VAL A 79 24.51 -3.16 5.56
N GLU A 80 25.49 -3.43 6.42
CA GLU A 80 25.74 -2.68 7.66
C GLU A 80 25.77 -1.16 7.40
N GLY A 81 25.07 -0.39 8.23
CA GLY A 81 24.92 1.07 8.10
C GLY A 81 23.54 1.54 7.63
N THR A 82 22.70 0.64 7.11
CA THR A 82 21.31 0.95 6.73
C THR A 82 20.40 1.04 7.98
N VAL A 83 19.38 1.91 7.95
CA VAL A 83 18.34 1.99 8.99
C VAL A 83 17.73 0.60 9.18
N ARG A 84 17.88 0.04 10.38
CA ARG A 84 17.25 -1.25 10.72
C ARG A 84 15.74 -1.09 10.72
N ILE A 85 15.08 -1.91 9.93
CA ILE A 85 13.62 -1.92 9.88
C ILE A 85 13.11 -2.67 11.10
N THR A 86 12.29 -1.99 11.90
CA THR A 86 11.65 -2.61 13.06
C THR A 86 10.54 -3.55 12.61
N ASN A 87 10.16 -4.49 13.46
CA ASN A 87 9.02 -5.38 13.21
C ASN A 87 7.75 -4.91 13.95
N LYS A 88 7.79 -3.73 14.57
CA LYS A 88 6.71 -3.18 15.39
C LYS A 88 5.75 -2.36 14.52
N VAL A 89 4.52 -2.87 14.39
CA VAL A 89 3.43 -2.18 13.69
C VAL A 89 2.67 -1.28 14.63
N ARG A 90 2.65 0.03 14.34
CA ARG A 90 1.81 1.02 15.03
C ARG A 90 0.43 1.08 14.37
N ILE A 91 -0.63 0.96 15.17
CA ILE A 91 -2.01 1.14 14.70
C ILE A 91 -2.32 2.63 14.71
N VAL A 92 -2.70 3.19 13.56
CA VAL A 92 -3.05 4.61 13.43
C VAL A 92 -4.53 4.80 13.75
N THR A 93 -4.79 5.44 14.88
CA THR A 93 -6.14 5.67 15.39
C THR A 93 -6.85 6.84 14.70
N ASN A 94 -6.11 7.86 14.26
CA ASN A 94 -6.66 9.04 13.60
C ASN A 94 -6.78 8.85 12.08
N THR A 95 -7.41 7.74 11.67
CA THR A 95 -7.64 7.42 10.25
C THR A 95 -9.06 7.84 9.86
N PRO A 96 -9.30 8.43 8.66
CA PRO A 96 -10.65 8.67 8.19
C PRO A 96 -11.49 7.40 8.20
N GLN A 97 -12.65 7.49 8.85
CA GLN A 97 -13.58 6.38 9.03
C GLN A 97 -14.61 6.38 7.89
N GLN A 98 -14.84 5.22 7.28
CA GLN A 98 -15.93 5.09 6.31
C GLN A 98 -17.28 5.08 7.03
N HIS A 99 -18.31 5.52 6.31
CA HIS A 99 -19.68 5.37 6.78
C HIS A 99 -20.06 3.87 6.80
N PRO A 100 -20.84 3.39 7.79
CA PRO A 100 -21.24 1.98 7.87
C PRO A 100 -22.01 1.45 6.65
N GLU A 101 -22.75 2.34 5.98
CA GLU A 101 -23.59 2.00 4.83
C GLU A 101 -22.87 2.05 3.47
N TYR A 102 -21.63 2.54 3.43
CA TYR A 102 -20.89 2.75 2.18
C TYR A 102 -19.58 1.98 2.14
N VAL A 103 -19.28 1.38 0.99
CA VAL A 103 -18.07 0.59 0.75
C VAL A 103 -16.97 1.49 0.18
N ASP A 104 -16.49 2.40 1.04
CA ASP A 104 -15.46 3.39 0.67
C ASP A 104 -14.04 3.03 1.14
N CYS A 105 -13.82 1.86 1.75
CA CYS A 105 -12.49 1.42 2.21
C CYS A 105 -11.40 1.57 1.14
N ARG A 106 -11.69 1.20 -0.11
CA ARG A 106 -10.76 1.33 -1.24
C ARG A 106 -10.43 2.79 -1.56
N VAL A 107 -11.46 3.64 -1.59
CA VAL A 107 -11.31 5.08 -1.87
C VAL A 107 -10.49 5.73 -0.77
N ILE A 108 -10.72 5.36 0.49
CA ILE A 108 -9.97 5.87 1.64
C ILE A 108 -8.51 5.39 1.60
N VAL A 109 -8.24 4.13 1.25
CA VAL A 109 -6.86 3.64 1.05
C VAL A 109 -6.14 4.44 -0.02
N CYS A 110 -6.76 4.68 -1.18
CA CYS A 110 -6.18 5.50 -2.24
C CYS A 110 -5.96 6.96 -1.79
N TYR A 111 -6.90 7.52 -1.01
CA TYR A 111 -6.75 8.84 -0.40
C TYR A 111 -5.52 8.89 0.53
N LEU A 112 -5.38 7.91 1.43
CA LEU A 112 -4.26 7.80 2.35
C LEU A 112 -2.93 7.73 1.60
N MET A 113 -2.81 6.83 0.61
CA MET A 113 -1.61 6.72 -0.23
C MET A 113 -1.26 8.05 -0.91
N ASN A 114 -2.25 8.78 -1.45
CA ASN A 114 -2.02 10.08 -2.08
C ASN A 114 -1.60 11.17 -1.08
N ARG A 115 -2.09 11.16 0.16
CA ARG A 115 -1.66 12.13 1.20
C ARG A 115 -0.26 11.79 1.71
N ILE A 116 -0.01 10.53 2.05
CA ILE A 116 1.26 10.03 2.59
C ILE A 116 2.40 10.22 1.58
N SER A 117 2.23 9.80 0.33
CA SER A 117 3.24 9.97 -0.72
C SER A 117 3.64 11.42 -0.98
N ARG A 118 2.79 12.38 -0.63
CA ARG A 118 3.05 13.81 -0.75
C ARG A 118 3.45 14.48 0.57
N ASN A 119 3.66 13.69 1.61
CA ASN A 119 3.90 14.14 2.97
C ASN A 119 2.86 15.19 3.44
N LYS A 120 1.59 14.97 3.09
CA LYS A 120 0.48 15.86 3.47
C LYS A 120 -0.29 15.28 4.65
N GLU A 121 -0.84 16.16 5.48
CA GLU A 121 -1.70 15.77 6.60
C GLU A 121 -2.89 14.93 6.14
N ILE A 122 -3.32 14.00 6.99
CA ILE A 122 -4.49 13.15 6.75
C ILE A 122 -5.67 13.80 7.47
N ASP A 123 -6.75 14.07 6.73
CA ASP A 123 -8.00 14.53 7.32
C ASP A 123 -8.72 13.32 7.94
N PRO A 124 -8.96 13.30 9.26
CA PRO A 124 -9.63 12.18 9.92
C PRO A 124 -11.16 12.17 9.71
N LYS A 125 -11.74 13.19 9.06
CA LYS A 125 -13.19 13.35 8.89
C LYS A 125 -13.58 13.49 7.42
N LEU A 126 -13.12 12.56 6.60
CA LEU A 126 -13.49 12.53 5.18
C LEU A 126 -15.00 12.27 5.01
N SER A 127 -15.73 13.26 4.49
CA SER A 127 -17.17 13.16 4.23
C SER A 127 -17.47 12.24 3.06
N ARG A 128 -18.71 11.76 2.96
CA ARG A 128 -19.17 10.93 1.84
C ARG A 128 -19.02 11.67 0.50
N GLU A 129 -19.38 12.94 0.44
CA GLU A 129 -19.28 13.77 -0.76
C GLU A 129 -17.82 13.92 -1.19
N GLN A 130 -16.90 14.02 -0.22
CA GLN A 130 -15.47 14.01 -0.49
C GLN A 130 -15.01 12.66 -1.05
N CYS A 131 -15.47 11.53 -0.50
CA CYS A 131 -15.21 10.19 -1.06
C CYS A 131 -15.73 10.05 -2.50
N ILE A 132 -16.96 10.50 -2.78
CA ILE A 132 -17.56 10.47 -4.13
C ILE A 132 -16.73 11.32 -5.10
N ARG A 133 -16.39 12.55 -4.71
CA ARG A 133 -15.54 13.43 -5.53
C ARG A 133 -14.16 12.83 -5.76
N PHE A 134 -13.57 12.20 -4.74
CA PHE A 134 -12.26 11.55 -4.86
C PHE A 134 -12.33 10.37 -5.83
N ARG A 135 -13.37 9.52 -5.73
CA ARG A 135 -13.64 8.42 -6.66
C ARG A 135 -13.77 8.90 -8.10
N ALA A 136 -14.55 9.96 -8.34
CA ALA A 136 -14.69 10.56 -9.67
C ALA A 136 -13.34 11.07 -10.21
N LYS A 137 -12.57 11.78 -9.38
CA LYS A 137 -11.22 12.26 -9.76
C LYS A 137 -10.26 11.13 -10.10
N MET A 138 -10.28 10.04 -9.34
CA MET A 138 -9.47 8.85 -9.64
C MET A 138 -9.85 8.24 -10.99
N ALA A 139 -11.15 8.08 -11.26
CA ALA A 139 -11.63 7.54 -12.53
C ALA A 139 -11.20 8.41 -13.71
N VAL A 140 -11.38 9.73 -13.62
CA VAL A 140 -10.93 10.68 -14.66
C VAL A 140 -9.42 10.56 -14.86
N LYS A 141 -8.64 10.52 -13.78
CA LYS A 141 -7.18 10.39 -13.88
C LYS A 141 -6.77 9.08 -14.55
N LEU A 142 -7.38 7.96 -14.17
CA LEU A 142 -7.09 6.66 -14.78
C LEU A 142 -7.40 6.63 -16.28
N LEU A 143 -8.48 7.30 -16.71
CA LEU A 143 -8.87 7.36 -18.13
C LEU A 143 -8.07 8.38 -18.96
N THR A 144 -7.39 9.33 -18.32
CA THR A 144 -6.72 10.45 -19.02
C THR A 144 -5.19 10.43 -18.91
N ASP A 145 -4.60 9.57 -18.08
CA ASP A 145 -3.15 9.43 -17.90
C ASP A 145 -2.52 8.59 -19.04
N LYS A 146 -2.71 9.03 -20.29
CA LYS A 146 -2.23 8.33 -21.49
C LYS A 146 -0.74 7.96 -21.47
N PRO A 147 0.20 8.82 -21.00
CA PRO A 147 1.62 8.49 -20.99
C PRO A 147 2.02 7.39 -20.00
N ARG A 148 1.14 7.07 -19.03
CA ARG A 148 1.38 6.05 -18.00
C ARG A 148 0.33 4.93 -18.04
N SER A 149 -0.49 4.94 -19.08
CA SER A 149 -1.42 3.85 -19.38
C SER A 149 -0.65 2.75 -20.09
N TRP A 150 -1.09 1.50 -19.90
CA TRP A 150 -0.65 0.39 -20.73
C TRP A 150 -0.96 0.75 -22.19
N SER A 151 0.04 0.73 -23.07
CA SER A 151 -0.24 0.89 -24.49
C SER A 151 -0.92 -0.39 -25.00
N LEU A 152 -1.72 -0.27 -26.07
CA LEU A 152 -2.28 -1.46 -26.72
C LEU A 152 -1.18 -2.38 -27.27
N GLU A 153 0.01 -1.83 -27.52
CA GLU A 153 1.21 -2.54 -27.97
C GLU A 153 1.88 -3.32 -26.82
N ASP A 154 1.63 -2.99 -25.55
CA ASP A 154 2.14 -3.72 -24.38
C ASP A 154 1.33 -4.99 -24.04
N ASN A 155 0.24 -5.27 -24.77
CA ASN A 155 -0.61 -6.46 -24.59
C ASN A 155 -0.33 -7.52 -25.67
N GLU A 156 0.87 -8.08 -25.71
CA GLU A 156 1.17 -9.23 -26.58
C GLU A 156 0.42 -10.53 -26.16
N ASP A 157 -0.25 -10.54 -25.01
CA ASP A 157 -1.00 -11.71 -24.50
C ASP A 157 -2.52 -11.68 -24.74
N ALA A 158 -3.05 -10.68 -25.47
CA ALA A 158 -4.49 -10.54 -25.71
C ALA A 158 -4.91 -11.00 -27.13
N VAL A 159 -4.51 -12.21 -27.53
CA VAL A 159 -5.26 -12.96 -28.55
C VAL A 159 -6.39 -13.69 -27.83
N PHE A 160 -7.52 -13.00 -27.65
CA PHE A 160 -8.79 -13.70 -27.49
C PHE A 160 -9.27 -14.05 -28.89
N ASP A 161 -8.98 -15.28 -29.33
CA ASP A 161 -9.68 -15.88 -30.45
C ASP A 161 -11.17 -15.95 -30.10
N ILE A 162 -11.99 -15.26 -30.90
CA ILE A 162 -13.46 -15.37 -30.92
C ILE A 162 -13.83 -16.53 -31.83
#